data_AF-A0A5R2N219-F1
#
_entry.id   AF-A0A5R2N219-F1
#
_cell.length_a   1.000
_cell.length_b   1.000
_cell.length_c   1.000
_cell.angle_alpha   90.00
_cell.angle_beta   90.00
_cell.angle_gamma   90.00
#
_symmetry.space_group_name_H-M   'P 1'
#
loop_
_entity.id
_entity.type
_entity.pdbx_description
1 polymer ?
#
loop_
_entity_poly.entity_id
_entity_poly.type
_entity_poly.pdbx_seq_one_letter_code
_entity_poly.pdbx_strand_id
1 'polypeptide(L)'
;MRGVWNACLVFVGSLNREAPYFQGARGVGLGVYSFDERTLAVQKLAETNDIDNPTFLSVTPDGSRLYANSEVSTWREGTVSAYSFDRASNRLSYL
;
A
#
# COMPACT_ATOMS: atom_id res chain seq x y z
N MET A 1 9.68 -0.31 -29.77
CA MET A 1 8.24 -0.13 -29.48
C MET A 1 7.85 -1.15 -28.41
N ARG A 2 7.85 -0.77 -27.12
CA ARG A 2 7.34 -1.63 -26.05
C ARG A 2 5.85 -1.35 -25.93
N GLY A 3 5.01 -2.35 -26.24
CA GLY A 3 3.56 -2.22 -26.14
C GLY A 3 3.18 -1.83 -24.71
N VAL A 4 2.51 -0.68 -24.58
CA VAL A 4 1.90 -0.22 -23.34
C VAL A 4 0.65 -1.07 -23.12
N TRP A 5 0.84 -2.27 -22.58
CA TRP A 5 -0.25 -3.02 -22.00
C TRP A 5 -0.37 -2.55 -20.55
N ASN A 6 -1.56 -2.12 -20.15
CA ASN A 6 -1.79 -1.46 -18.86
C ASN A 6 -1.55 -2.45 -17.70
N ALA A 7 -0.35 -2.45 -17.13
CA ALA A 7 -0.07 -3.18 -15.90
C ALA A 7 -1.04 -2.76 -14.79
N CYS A 8 -1.55 -3.75 -14.06
CA CYS A 8 -2.44 -3.57 -12.93
C CYS A 8 -1.69 -2.89 -11.77
N LEU A 9 -2.36 -2.03 -11.02
CA LEU A 9 -1.83 -1.51 -9.75
C LEU A 9 -2.22 -2.46 -8.63
N VAL A 10 -1.24 -2.84 -7.81
CA VAL A 10 -1.42 -3.66 -6.62
C VAL A 10 -0.99 -2.85 -5.41
N PHE A 11 -1.91 -2.69 -4.47
CA PHE A 11 -1.67 -2.01 -3.19
C PHE A 11 -1.57 -3.05 -2.09
N VAL A 12 -0.49 -3.00 -1.31
CA VAL A 12 -0.20 -4.01 -0.27
C VAL A 12 0.00 -3.29 1.05
N GLY A 13 -0.84 -3.64 2.02
CA GLY A 13 -0.63 -3.31 3.43
C GLY A 13 0.21 -4.39 4.12
N SER A 14 1.01 -4.00 5.11
CA SER A 14 1.87 -4.91 5.85
C SER A 14 2.07 -4.44 7.29
N LEU A 15 2.20 -5.38 8.22
CA LEU A 15 2.61 -5.06 9.59
C LEU A 15 4.05 -4.54 9.58
N ASN A 16 4.22 -3.28 9.96
CA ASN A 16 5.51 -2.59 10.08
C ASN A 16 5.85 -2.24 11.54
N ARG A 17 4.96 -2.60 12.46
CA ARG A 17 5.11 -2.49 13.91
C ARG A 17 4.73 -3.81 14.57
N GLU A 18 5.50 -4.22 15.57
CA GLU A 18 5.25 -5.48 16.28
C GLU A 18 3.84 -5.52 16.88
N ALA A 19 3.20 -6.68 16.72
CA ALA A 19 1.92 -6.99 17.34
C ALA A 19 2.09 -8.17 18.31
N PRO A 20 1.23 -8.32 19.33
CA PRO A 20 1.31 -9.43 20.30
C PRO A 20 1.36 -10.82 19.65
N TYR A 21 0.72 -10.98 18.50
CA TYR A 21 0.66 -12.22 17.73
C TYR A 21 1.66 -12.26 16.56
N PHE A 22 2.44 -11.19 16.32
CA PHE A 22 3.41 -11.11 15.22
C PHE A 22 4.59 -10.21 15.58
N GLN A 23 5.59 -10.79 16.24
CA GLN A 23 6.81 -10.11 16.69
C GLN A 23 7.84 -9.91 15.55
N GLY A 24 7.64 -10.55 14.40
CA GLY A 24 8.53 -10.44 13.23
C GLY A 24 8.13 -9.33 12.25
N ALA A 25 7.38 -8.33 12.69
CA ALA A 25 6.85 -7.27 11.83
C ALA A 25 7.99 -6.44 11.21
N ARG A 26 8.23 -6.67 9.91
CA ARG A 26 9.23 -5.95 9.10
C ARG A 26 8.67 -5.53 7.74
N GLY A 27 7.35 -5.40 7.66
CA GLY A 27 6.68 -4.82 6.51
C GLY A 27 7.08 -3.36 6.31
N VAL A 28 6.88 -2.88 5.09
CA VAL A 28 7.18 -1.48 4.73
C VAL A 28 6.09 -0.51 5.17
N GLY A 29 4.94 -1.01 5.64
CA GLY A 29 3.71 -0.25 5.82
C GLY A 29 2.84 -0.42 4.59
N LEU A 30 2.76 0.62 3.74
CA LEU A 30 2.05 0.58 2.47
C LEU A 30 3.04 0.46 1.30
N GLY A 31 2.77 -0.45 0.38
CA GLY A 31 3.50 -0.57 -0.89
C GLY A 31 2.57 -0.52 -2.10
N VAL A 32 3.05 0.07 -3.19
CA VAL A 32 2.37 0.09 -4.50
C VAL A 32 3.26 -0.60 -5.52
N TYR A 33 2.68 -1.50 -6.30
CA TYR A 33 3.36 -2.29 -7.32
C TYR A 33 2.62 -2.21 -8.64
N SER A 34 3.36 -2.34 -9.75
CA SER A 34 2.77 -2.72 -11.04
C SER A 34 2.91 -4.22 -11.23
N PHE A 35 1.83 -4.86 -11.66
CA PHE A 35 1.80 -6.27 -12.05
C PHE A 35 1.43 -6.40 -13.53
N ASP A 36 2.33 -6.97 -14.34
CA ASP A 36 2.05 -7.37 -15.72
C ASP A 36 1.48 -8.79 -15.69
N GLU A 37 0.16 -8.93 -15.91
CA GLU A 37 -0.54 -10.22 -15.86
C GLU A 37 -0.12 -11.19 -16.97
N ARG A 38 0.51 -10.71 -18.04
CA ARG A 38 0.97 -11.54 -19.15
C ARG A 38 2.36 -12.11 -18.90
N THR A 39 3.27 -11.30 -18.36
CA THR A 39 4.65 -11.75 -18.07
C THR A 39 4.86 -12.20 -16.64
N LEU A 40 3.87 -11.98 -15.77
CA LEU A 40 3.96 -12.15 -14.32
C LEU A 40 5.05 -11.27 -13.68
N ALA A 41 5.43 -10.18 -14.35
CA ALA A 41 6.45 -9.28 -13.82
C ALA A 41 5.83 -8.36 -12.75
N VAL A 42 6.51 -8.25 -11.61
CA VAL A 42 6.16 -7.34 -10.53
C VAL A 42 7.26 -6.29 -10.41
N GLN A 43 6.88 -5.01 -10.34
CA GLN A 43 7.79 -3.91 -10.07
C GLN A 43 7.22 -3.06 -8.93
N LYS A 44 8.05 -2.76 -7.93
CA LYS A 44 7.71 -1.79 -6.88
C LYS A 44 7.72 -0.37 -7.48
N LEU A 45 6.63 0.37 -7.24
CA LEU A 45 6.46 1.74 -7.71
C LEU A 45 6.72 2.74 -6.57
N ALA A 46 6.11 2.50 -5.40
CA ALA A 46 6.19 3.38 -4.25
C ALA A 46 6.05 2.60 -2.95
N GLU A 47 6.49 3.19 -1.84
CA GLU A 47 6.20 2.71 -0.49
C GLU A 47 6.21 3.87 0.50
N THR A 48 5.55 3.69 1.65
CA THR A 48 5.64 4.57 2.81
C THR A 48 5.44 3.76 4.08
N ASN A 49 6.22 4.11 5.10
CA ASN A 49 6.09 3.62 6.47
C ASN A 49 5.43 4.63 7.41
N ASP A 50 4.83 5.71 6.88
CA ASP A 50 4.20 6.78 7.67
C ASP A 50 2.86 6.37 8.33
N ILE A 51 2.43 5.12 8.15
CA ILE A 51 1.22 4.53 8.74
C ILE A 51 1.59 3.27 9.52
N ASP A 52 1.07 3.14 10.74
CA ASP A 52 1.26 1.96 11.57
C ASP A 52 0.29 0.85 11.14
N ASN A 53 0.82 -0.34 10.87
CA ASN A 53 0.09 -1.58 10.67
C ASN A 53 -1.17 -1.46 9.77
N PRO A 54 -1.03 -1.04 8.50
CA PRO A 54 -2.12 -1.07 7.53
C PRO A 54 -2.47 -2.50 7.15
N THR A 55 -3.37 -3.13 7.91
CA THR A 55 -3.74 -4.54 7.72
C THR A 55 -4.92 -4.72 6.76
N PHE A 56 -5.70 -3.67 6.52
CA PHE A 56 -6.79 -3.65 5.56
C PHE A 56 -6.83 -2.32 4.81
N LEU A 57 -7.22 -2.37 3.53
CA LEU A 57 -7.30 -1.17 2.70
C LEU A 57 -8.39 -1.29 1.64
N SER A 58 -8.84 -0.14 1.14
CA SER A 58 -9.63 -0.03 -0.09
C SER A 58 -9.01 1.02 -1.02
N VAL A 59 -9.29 0.89 -2.31
CA VAL A 59 -8.72 1.75 -3.37
C VAL A 59 -9.83 2.26 -4.28
N THR A 60 -9.67 3.46 -4.83
CA THR A 60 -10.58 3.96 -5.86
C THR A 60 -10.36 3.21 -7.17
N PRO A 61 -11.38 3.06 -8.04
CA PRO A 61 -11.25 2.32 -9.30
C PRO A 61 -10.18 2.85 -10.26
N ASP A 62 -9.87 4.15 -10.18
CA ASP A 62 -8.82 4.80 -10.95
C ASP A 62 -7.41 4.64 -10.34
N GLY A 63 -7.30 4.04 -9.15
CA GLY A 63 -6.07 3.84 -8.41
C GLY A 63 -5.43 5.14 -7.90
N SER A 64 -6.15 6.26 -7.90
CA SER A 64 -5.61 7.56 -7.49
C SER A 64 -5.65 7.77 -5.97
N ARG A 65 -6.46 7.00 -5.24
CA ARG A 65 -6.60 7.09 -3.79
C ARG A 65 -6.71 5.73 -3.14
N LEU A 66 -6.20 5.65 -1.91
CA LEU A 66 -6.39 4.50 -1.03
C LEU A 66 -6.72 4.96 0.39
N TYR A 67 -7.45 4.10 1.10
CA TYR A 67 -7.85 4.29 2.49
C TYR A 67 -7.47 3.05 3.27
N ALA A 68 -6.63 3.20 4.29
CA ALA A 68 -6.10 2.08 5.07
C ALA A 68 -6.35 2.31 6.57
N ASN A 69 -6.68 1.25 7.30
CA ASN A 69 -6.77 1.32 8.75
C ASN A 69 -5.37 1.33 9.39
N SER A 70 -5.27 1.67 10.67
CA SER A 70 -4.14 1.28 11.52
C SER A 70 -4.58 0.26 12.56
N GLU A 71 -3.96 -0.92 12.55
CA GLU A 71 -4.21 -1.96 13.54
C GLU A 71 -3.12 -1.94 14.63
N VAL A 72 -3.37 -1.16 15.68
CA VAL A 72 -2.44 -1.01 16.80
C VAL A 72 -3.15 -1.37 18.11
N SER A 73 -2.75 -2.49 18.72
CA SER A 73 -3.42 -3.04 19.92
C SER A 73 -3.36 -2.14 21.16
N THR A 74 -2.44 -1.17 21.19
CA THR A 74 -2.29 -0.22 22.31
C THR A 74 -3.17 1.02 22.16
N TRP A 75 -3.80 1.20 21.00
CA TRP A 75 -4.72 2.30 20.75
C TRP A 75 -6.14 1.84 21.05
N ARG A 76 -6.94 2.71 21.68
CA ARG A 76 -8.36 2.44 21.90
C ARG A 76 -9.15 2.71 20.64
N GLU A 77 -8.76 3.75 19.92
CA GLU A 77 -9.34 4.19 18.66
C GLU A 77 -8.70 3.45 17.49
N GLY A 78 -9.53 3.01 16.53
CA GLY A 78 -9.06 2.67 15.19
C GLY A 78 -9.01 3.93 14.34
N THR A 79 -7.93 4.12 13.57
CA THR A 79 -7.82 5.22 12.61
C THR A 79 -7.95 4.70 11.18
N VAL A 80 -8.42 5.55 10.28
CA VAL A 80 -8.35 5.34 8.83
C VAL A 80 -7.60 6.52 8.24
N SER A 81 -6.53 6.24 7.51
CA SER A 81 -5.74 7.25 6.81
C SER A 81 -6.02 7.20 5.32
N ALA A 82 -6.09 8.37 4.70
CA ALA A 82 -6.23 8.51 3.26
C ALA A 82 -4.88 8.85 2.64
N TYR A 83 -4.59 8.25 1.49
CA TYR A 83 -3.43 8.57 0.68
C TYR A 83 -3.84 8.77 -0.77
N SER A 84 -3.17 9.67 -1.47
CA SER A 84 -3.19 9.75 -2.93
C SER A 84 -2.00 9.02 -3.53
N PHE A 85 -2.19 8.38 -4.69
CA PHE A 85 -1.12 7.83 -5.51
C PHE A 85 -1.07 8.54 -6.87
N ASP A 86 0.07 9.14 -7.18
CA ASP A 86 0.35 9.71 -8.49
C ASP A 86 1.16 8.72 -9.33
N ARG A 87 0.52 8.16 -10.36
CA ARG A 87 1.12 7.17 -11.28
C ARG A 87 2.20 7.78 -12.19
N ALA A 88 2.17 9.08 -12.46
CA ALA A 88 3.17 9.70 -13.32
C ALA A 88 4.51 9.86 -12.59
N SER A 89 4.47 10.19 -11.30
CA SER A 89 5.66 10.35 -10.46
C SER A 89 5.97 9.15 -9.56
N ASN A 90 5.11 8.12 -9.55
CA ASN A 90 5.17 6.99 -8.62
C ASN A 90 5.27 7.44 -7.16
N ARG A 91 4.39 8.36 -6.74
CA ARG A 91 4.43 8.95 -5.41
C ARG A 91 3.17 8.65 -4.61
N LEU A 92 3.35 8.18 -3.38
CA LEU A 92 2.33 8.16 -2.34
C LEU A 92 2.39 9.46 -1.54
N SER A 93 1.23 10.02 -1.17
CA SER A 93 1.15 11.22 -0.33
C SER A 93 -0.03 11.10 0.62
N TYR A 94 0.22 11.38 1.91
CA TYR A 94 -0.82 11.48 2.93
C TYR A 94 -1.77 12.65 2.61
N LEU A 95 -3.07 12.47 2.86
CA LEU A 95 -4.13 13.44 2.59
C LEU A 95 -4.73 14.04 3.86
#